data_AF-A0A950KLD5-F1
#
_entry.id   AF-A0A950KLD5-F1
#
_cell.length_a   1.000
_cell.length_b   1.000
_cell.length_c   1.000
_cell.angle_alpha   90.00
_cell.angle_beta   90.00
_cell.angle_gamma   90.00
#
_symmetry.space_group_name_H-M   'P 1'
#
loop_
_entity.id
_entity.type
_entity.pdbx_description
1 polymer ?
#
loop_
_entity_poly.entity_id
_entity_poly.type
_entity_poly.pdbx_seq_one_letter_code
_entity_poly.pdbx_strand_id
1 'polypeptide(L)'
;MSAFIDQGRDRYGVEPICRTLGVSASAYYERATGQQSARAVGDERLLARIGELHAANYHAYGYRRMWKALLRAGERVSRCRVQRLMRQAGIQGAKRRGKPWRTTKPDPKAARRPDLVKRDFTAPAPNRLWVGDFTYLRCWEGVVYFAFILDVFSRMIVGWQLAANMRTDLVLDALRMALGLRAPGADFQLVSHTDAGSQYTSFDYTQVLDDHEVLASIGTVGDALDNALAESFVDSYKTELIADRVWRSRSQLELATVEYVGWFNHQRLHEALGDIPPVEFEQNHALEVALNAPISSNGSVAVLAPGAADGLRTRQLERHDVEIGLQPAIVFENGSAPGTLLAKTAPPVAGRRTLATGLSDRRFREILADNNTNDQTTKEPT
;
A
#
# COMPACT_ATOMS: atom_id res chain seq x y z
N MET A 1 22.70 7.14 48.90
CA MET A 1 24.05 7.70 48.68
C MET A 1 24.05 9.21 48.93
N SER A 2 23.43 10.05 48.08
CA SER A 2 23.42 11.52 48.26
C SER A 2 22.85 11.96 49.61
N ALA A 3 21.70 11.43 50.02
CA ALA A 3 21.08 11.76 51.33
C ALA A 3 21.98 11.49 52.55
N PHE A 4 22.88 10.50 52.48
CA PHE A 4 23.84 10.20 53.56
C PHE A 4 24.99 11.21 53.57
N ILE A 5 25.48 11.61 52.39
CA ILE A 5 26.46 12.69 52.25
C ILE A 5 25.85 14.01 52.74
N ASP A 6 24.59 14.29 52.40
CA ASP A 6 23.88 15.50 52.82
C ASP A 6 23.71 15.59 54.34
N GLN A 7 23.38 14.47 55.01
CA GLN A 7 23.27 14.42 56.48
C GLN A 7 24.62 14.57 57.20
N GLY A 8 25.71 14.12 56.58
CA GLY A 8 27.05 14.13 57.19
C GLY A 8 27.89 15.35 56.83
N ARG A 9 27.53 16.12 55.80
CA ARG A 9 28.38 17.16 55.21
C ARG A 9 28.77 18.26 56.21
N ASP A 10 27.86 18.64 57.10
CA ASP A 10 28.08 19.74 58.05
C ASP A 10 29.04 19.32 59.18
N ARG A 11 29.15 18.01 59.46
CA ARG A 11 29.98 17.46 60.54
C ARG A 11 31.34 16.96 60.06
N TYR A 12 31.41 16.38 58.87
CA TYR A 12 32.62 15.68 58.38
C TYR A 12 33.18 16.24 57.07
N GLY A 13 32.47 17.18 56.43
CA GLY A 13 32.81 17.64 55.08
C GLY A 13 32.45 16.63 54.00
N VAL A 14 32.20 17.12 52.78
CA VAL A 14 31.77 16.29 51.65
C VAL A 14 32.88 15.38 51.14
N GLU A 15 34.11 15.90 51.00
CA GLU A 15 35.23 15.15 50.42
C GLU A 15 35.66 13.93 51.24
N PRO A 16 35.75 13.98 52.58
CA PRO A 16 36.07 12.80 53.39
C PRO A 16 35.02 11.70 53.26
N ILE A 17 33.72 12.06 53.31
CA ILE A 17 32.62 11.10 53.16
C ILE A 17 32.64 10.46 51.76
N CYS A 18 32.84 11.27 50.72
CA CYS A 18 32.93 10.80 49.34
C CYS A 18 34.11 9.83 49.15
N ARG A 19 35.27 10.13 49.74
CA ARG A 19 36.46 9.27 49.70
C ARG A 19 36.20 7.91 50.36
N THR A 20 35.58 7.89 51.54
CA THR A 20 35.24 6.65 52.26
C THR A 20 34.23 5.80 51.50
N LEU A 21 33.27 6.43 50.84
CA LEU A 21 32.22 5.75 50.06
C LEU A 21 32.67 5.39 48.63
N GLY A 22 33.88 5.76 48.21
CA GLY A 22 34.39 5.51 46.86
C GLY A 22 33.67 6.30 45.76
N VAL A 23 33.16 7.49 46.08
CA VAL A 23 32.42 8.36 45.14
C VAL A 23 33.23 9.63 44.87
N SER A 24 33.14 10.18 43.66
CA SER A 24 33.75 11.48 43.37
C SER A 24 32.97 12.63 44.03
N ALA A 25 33.68 13.50 44.76
CA ALA A 25 33.10 14.73 45.30
C ALA A 25 32.60 15.66 44.18
N SER A 26 33.29 15.71 43.03
CA SER A 26 32.83 16.49 41.87
C SER A 26 31.50 15.98 41.32
N ALA A 27 31.32 14.66 41.25
CA ALA A 27 30.08 14.03 40.80
C ALA A 27 28.92 14.24 41.80
N TYR A 28 29.22 14.32 43.10
CA TYR A 28 28.23 14.69 44.12
C TYR A 28 27.79 16.14 43.93
N TYR A 29 28.72 17.10 43.78
CA TYR A 29 28.37 18.50 43.58
C TYR A 29 27.64 18.73 42.24
N GLU A 30 28.09 18.14 41.13
CA GLU A 30 27.36 18.17 39.85
C GLU A 30 25.93 17.67 40.01
N ARG A 31 25.74 16.54 40.70
CA ARG A 31 24.40 16.00 40.97
C ARG A 31 23.58 16.91 41.91
N ALA A 32 24.23 17.57 42.88
CA ALA A 32 23.59 18.47 43.83
C ALA A 32 23.15 19.80 43.18
N THR A 33 23.82 20.25 42.12
CA THR A 33 23.37 21.44 41.36
C THR A 33 22.05 21.23 40.61
N GLY A 34 21.63 19.98 40.41
CA GLY A 34 20.41 19.66 39.65
C GLY A 34 20.50 19.98 38.16
N GLN A 35 21.66 20.43 37.65
CA GLN A 35 21.86 20.76 36.25
C GLN A 35 21.91 19.49 35.41
N GLN A 36 20.99 19.36 34.45
CA GLN A 36 21.05 18.28 33.48
C GLN A 36 22.31 18.42 32.63
N SER A 37 23.08 17.33 32.50
CA SER A 37 24.22 17.30 31.57
C SER A 37 23.78 17.64 30.15
N ALA A 38 24.64 18.27 29.35
CA ALA A 38 24.37 18.54 27.93
C ALA A 38 23.94 17.29 27.15
N ARG A 39 24.44 16.12 27.56
CA ARG A 39 24.02 14.81 27.03
C ARG A 39 22.56 14.49 27.37
N ALA A 40 22.14 14.72 28.61
CA ALA A 40 20.76 14.49 29.06
C ALA A 40 19.78 15.40 28.31
N VAL A 41 20.09 16.70 28.21
CA VAL A 41 19.30 17.66 27.43
C VAL A 41 19.20 17.23 25.96
N GLY A 42 20.33 16.81 25.36
CA GLY A 42 20.35 16.34 23.98
C GLY A 42 19.61 15.02 23.78
N ASP A 43 19.59 14.13 24.77
CA ASP A 43 18.84 12.87 24.74
C ASP A 43 17.33 13.12 24.86
N GLU A 44 16.92 14.07 25.70
CA GLU A 44 15.52 14.49 25.84
C GLU A 44 14.98 15.11 24.55
N ARG A 45 15.73 16.04 23.95
CA ARG A 45 15.40 16.63 22.63
C ARG A 45 15.26 15.56 21.55
N LEU A 46 16.21 14.62 21.50
CA LEU A 46 16.20 13.54 20.52
C LEU A 46 15.03 12.58 20.76
N LEU A 47 14.68 12.31 22.02
CA LEU A 47 13.56 11.45 22.36
C LEU A 47 12.21 12.06 21.95
N ALA A 48 12.03 13.37 22.15
CA ALA A 48 10.86 14.09 21.64
C ALA A 48 10.75 13.94 20.11
N ARG A 49 11.86 14.17 19.39
CA ARG A 49 11.92 14.01 17.94
C ARG A 49 11.63 12.58 17.48
N ILE A 50 12.12 11.57 18.20
CA ILE A 50 11.80 10.16 17.96
C ILE A 50 10.29 9.94 18.11
N GLY A 51 9.66 10.50 19.16
CA GLY A 51 8.22 10.38 19.40
C GLY A 51 7.38 10.93 18.24
N GLU A 52 7.70 12.15 17.78
CA GLU A 52 7.05 12.79 16.63
C GLU A 52 7.15 11.94 15.36
N LEU A 53 8.37 11.53 14.99
CA LEU A 53 8.58 10.71 13.81
C LEU A 53 7.96 9.33 13.93
N HIS A 54 7.91 8.77 15.14
CA HIS A 54 7.26 7.48 15.38
C HIS A 54 5.76 7.59 15.15
N ALA A 55 5.11 8.64 15.66
CA ALA A 55 3.69 8.90 15.42
C ALA A 55 3.39 9.17 13.94
N ALA A 56 4.21 10.00 13.28
CA ALA A 56 4.07 10.28 11.84
C ALA A 56 4.24 9.02 10.95
N ASN A 57 4.92 7.99 11.44
CA ASN A 57 5.11 6.71 10.74
C ASN A 57 4.28 5.59 11.34
N TYR A 58 3.04 5.87 11.76
CA TYR A 58 2.05 4.88 12.22
C TYR A 58 2.52 4.01 13.40
N HIS A 59 3.51 4.47 14.17
CA HIS A 59 4.19 3.65 15.17
C HIS A 59 4.79 2.35 14.60
N ALA A 60 5.02 2.29 13.28
CA ALA A 60 5.49 1.10 12.57
C ALA A 60 7.00 0.85 12.78
N TYR A 61 7.78 1.92 12.99
CA TYR A 61 9.23 1.82 12.90
C TYR A 61 9.91 1.35 14.19
N GLY A 62 10.55 0.18 14.09
CA GLY A 62 11.60 -0.20 15.04
C GLY A 62 12.85 0.67 14.90
N TYR A 63 13.81 0.50 15.83
CA TYR A 63 14.97 1.39 15.95
C TYR A 63 15.81 1.56 14.68
N ARG A 64 15.90 0.53 13.83
CA ARG A 64 16.69 0.60 12.58
C ARG A 64 16.03 1.52 11.55
N ARG A 65 14.72 1.37 11.29
CA ARG A 65 13.98 2.26 10.39
C ARG A 65 13.86 3.66 10.99
N MET A 66 13.67 3.76 12.30
CA MET A 66 13.66 5.04 13.00
C MET A 66 14.98 5.81 12.82
N TRP A 67 16.12 5.12 12.97
CA TRP A 67 17.43 5.72 12.73
C TRP A 67 17.56 6.26 11.30
N LYS A 68 17.10 5.52 10.28
CA LYS A 68 17.11 5.98 8.88
C LYS A 68 16.15 7.14 8.64
N ALA A 69 14.95 7.10 9.23
CA ALA A 69 14.00 8.20 9.16
C ALA A 69 14.55 9.49 9.81
N LEU A 70 15.26 9.37 10.93
CA LEU A 70 15.97 10.49 11.56
C LEU A 70 17.06 11.06 10.66
N LEU A 71 17.90 10.21 10.05
CA LEU A 71 18.92 10.67 9.10
C LEU A 71 18.30 11.42 7.92
N ARG A 72 17.19 10.90 7.36
CA ARG A 72 16.42 11.55 6.29
C ARG A 72 15.79 12.87 6.74
N ALA A 73 15.42 12.99 8.01
CA ALA A 73 14.94 14.23 8.62
C ALA A 73 16.08 15.21 9.01
N GLY A 74 17.32 14.94 8.61
CA GLY A 74 18.48 15.80 8.86
C GLY A 74 19.17 15.58 10.21
N GLU A 75 18.74 14.60 11.01
CA GLU A 75 19.30 14.35 12.35
C GLU A 75 20.56 13.49 12.29
N ARG A 76 21.71 14.07 12.69
CA ARG A 76 22.98 13.37 12.76
C ARG A 76 23.11 12.59 14.06
N VAL A 77 22.62 11.35 14.07
CA VAL A 77 22.62 10.50 15.26
C VAL A 77 23.15 9.10 14.99
N SER A 78 23.81 8.50 15.98
CA SER A 78 24.28 7.11 15.88
C SER A 78 23.14 6.12 16.13
N ARG A 79 23.17 5.01 15.40
CA ARG A 79 22.19 3.91 15.55
C ARG A 79 22.06 3.43 16.99
N CYS A 80 23.18 3.28 17.71
CA CYS A 80 23.19 2.81 19.09
C CYS A 80 22.53 3.81 20.06
N ARG A 81 22.62 5.12 19.78
CA ARG A 81 21.95 6.15 20.58
C ARG A 81 20.44 6.05 20.43
N VAL A 82 19.94 5.94 19.20
CA VAL A 82 18.51 5.74 18.91
C VAL A 82 17.98 4.48 19.58
N GLN A 83 18.70 3.35 19.42
CA GLN A 83 18.31 2.08 20.05
C GLN A 83 18.21 2.19 21.58
N ARG A 84 19.20 2.82 22.22
CA ARG A 84 19.20 3.04 23.67
C ARG A 84 18.00 3.88 24.11
N LEU A 85 17.76 5.01 23.46
CA LEU A 85 16.66 5.92 23.83
C LEU A 85 15.29 5.29 23.63
N MET A 86 15.07 4.63 22.49
CA MET A 86 13.81 3.91 22.25
C MET A 86 13.58 2.81 23.29
N ARG A 87 14.63 2.05 23.64
CA ARG A 87 14.53 1.03 24.69
C ARG A 87 14.20 1.63 26.06
N GLN A 88 14.82 2.75 26.42
CA GLN A 88 14.57 3.45 27.69
C GLN A 88 13.15 4.01 27.79
N ALA A 89 12.61 4.51 26.67
CA ALA A 89 11.26 5.07 26.59
C ALA A 89 10.17 4.04 26.24
N GLY A 90 10.51 2.75 26.09
CA GLY A 90 9.56 1.70 25.72
C GLY A 90 9.01 1.80 24.30
N ILE A 91 9.62 2.62 23.42
CA ILE A 91 9.19 2.81 22.04
C ILE A 91 9.63 1.59 21.21
N GLN A 92 8.68 0.95 20.54
CA GLN A 92 8.89 -0.22 19.71
C GLN A 92 8.10 -0.05 18.41
N GLY A 93 8.64 -0.58 17.31
CA GLY A 93 7.89 -0.67 16.06
C GLY A 93 6.70 -1.62 16.19
N ALA A 94 5.73 -1.45 15.30
CA ALA A 94 4.54 -2.29 15.24
C ALA A 94 4.93 -3.77 15.18
N LYS A 95 4.32 -4.56 16.06
CA LYS A 95 4.47 -6.01 16.13
C LYS A 95 3.10 -6.62 16.10
N ARG A 96 2.98 -7.77 15.42
CA ARG A 96 1.80 -8.59 15.48
C ARG A 96 1.51 -8.98 16.93
N ARG A 97 0.35 -8.57 17.47
CA ARG A 97 -0.14 -9.05 18.77
C ARG A 97 -0.90 -10.36 18.55
N GLY A 98 -0.45 -11.44 19.19
CA GLY A 98 -1.12 -12.75 19.17
C GLY A 98 -0.41 -13.86 18.37
N LYS A 99 -0.86 -15.11 18.56
CA LYS A 99 -0.39 -16.29 17.81
C LYS A 99 -0.86 -16.18 16.35
N PRO A 100 -0.08 -16.65 15.37
CA PRO A 100 -0.58 -16.78 14.01
C PRO A 100 -1.88 -17.58 13.98
N TRP A 101 -2.96 -17.00 13.49
CA TRP A 101 -4.14 -17.76 13.14
C TRP A 101 -3.74 -18.71 12.01
N ARG A 102 -3.62 -20.00 12.32
CA ARG A 102 -3.23 -21.03 11.37
C ARG A 102 -4.50 -21.47 10.64
N THR A 103 -4.83 -20.79 9.54
CA THR A 103 -6.05 -21.06 8.75
C THR A 103 -6.04 -22.44 8.11
N THR A 104 -4.86 -23.03 7.88
CA THR A 104 -4.71 -24.27 7.11
C THR A 104 -3.82 -25.26 7.88
N LYS A 105 -4.38 -26.44 8.24
CA LYS A 105 -3.59 -27.63 8.56
C LYS A 105 -3.28 -28.32 7.22
N PRO A 106 -2.02 -28.40 6.78
CA PRO A 106 -1.69 -29.08 5.53
C PRO A 106 -2.13 -30.55 5.60
N ASP A 107 -2.84 -31.04 4.58
CA ASP A 107 -3.12 -32.46 4.43
C ASP A 107 -1.87 -33.15 3.87
N PRO A 108 -1.22 -34.06 4.63
CA PRO A 108 -0.02 -34.75 4.17
C PRO A 108 -0.26 -35.70 2.97
N LYS A 109 -1.52 -35.94 2.58
CA LYS A 109 -1.89 -36.81 1.44
C LYS A 109 -2.28 -36.05 0.17
N ALA A 110 -2.36 -34.72 0.21
CA ALA A 110 -2.65 -33.93 -0.98
C ALA A 110 -1.45 -33.99 -1.94
N ALA A 111 -1.68 -34.46 -3.17
CA ALA A 111 -0.67 -34.42 -4.23
C ALA A 111 -0.22 -32.97 -4.43
N ARG A 112 1.05 -32.67 -4.12
CA ARG A 112 1.64 -31.36 -4.41
C ARG A 112 1.61 -31.15 -5.91
N ARG A 113 0.79 -30.20 -6.37
CA ARG A 113 0.81 -29.74 -7.75
C ARG A 113 2.19 -29.13 -8.06
N PRO A 114 2.71 -29.28 -9.29
CA PRO A 114 3.96 -28.65 -9.68
C PRO A 114 3.84 -27.12 -9.62
N ASP A 115 4.80 -26.49 -8.96
CA ASP A 115 4.98 -25.05 -8.79
C ASP A 115 5.28 -24.39 -10.16
N LEU A 116 4.31 -23.64 -10.69
CA LEU A 116 4.40 -23.01 -12.02
C LEU A 116 4.88 -21.54 -11.96
N VAL A 117 5.10 -20.98 -10.77
CA VAL A 117 5.55 -19.57 -10.60
C VAL A 117 6.96 -19.48 -9.99
N LYS A 118 7.52 -20.56 -9.45
CA LYS A 118 8.86 -20.64 -8.81
C LYS A 118 9.11 -19.55 -7.74
N ARG A 119 8.08 -18.85 -7.27
CA ARG A 119 8.14 -17.82 -6.20
C ARG A 119 9.10 -16.66 -6.49
N ASP A 120 9.31 -16.34 -7.76
CA ASP A 120 10.13 -15.19 -8.14
C ASP A 120 9.28 -13.90 -8.15
N PHE A 121 9.20 -13.25 -6.99
CA PHE A 121 8.58 -11.91 -6.85
C PHE A 121 9.59 -10.81 -7.15
N THR A 122 10.30 -10.94 -8.27
CA THR A 122 11.14 -9.89 -8.83
C THR A 122 10.62 -9.50 -10.20
N ALA A 123 10.78 -8.22 -10.51
CA ALA A 123 10.46 -7.68 -11.81
C ALA A 123 11.63 -6.78 -12.22
N PRO A 124 12.02 -6.75 -13.51
CA PRO A 124 13.20 -5.97 -13.94
C PRO A 124 12.90 -4.47 -14.11
N ALA A 125 11.63 -4.07 -14.16
CA ALA A 125 11.20 -2.69 -14.35
C ALA A 125 9.77 -2.51 -13.81
N PRO A 126 9.33 -1.25 -13.58
CA PRO A 126 7.94 -0.96 -13.25
C PRO A 126 6.97 -1.51 -14.30
N ASN A 127 5.78 -1.89 -13.86
CA ASN A 127 4.67 -2.37 -14.68
C ASN A 127 4.96 -3.63 -15.52
N ARG A 128 5.84 -4.50 -15.03
CA ARG A 128 6.10 -5.82 -15.63
C ARG A 128 5.30 -6.93 -14.96
N LEU A 129 5.14 -6.84 -13.65
CA LEU A 129 4.38 -7.79 -12.86
C LEU A 129 3.62 -7.04 -11.77
N TRP A 130 2.30 -7.16 -11.81
CA TRP A 130 1.41 -6.71 -10.77
C TRP A 130 0.87 -7.88 -9.99
N VAL A 131 0.69 -7.68 -8.70
CA VAL A 131 0.12 -8.65 -7.78
C VAL A 131 -1.11 -8.04 -7.13
N GLY A 132 -2.27 -8.66 -7.33
CA GLY A 132 -3.55 -8.22 -6.78
C GLY A 132 -4.06 -9.16 -5.69
N ASP A 133 -4.66 -8.58 -4.64
CA ASP A 133 -5.44 -9.31 -3.65
C ASP A 133 -6.46 -8.36 -2.99
N PHE A 134 -7.38 -8.91 -2.21
CA PHE A 134 -8.24 -8.12 -1.35
C PHE A 134 -8.32 -8.70 0.06
N THR A 135 -8.57 -7.83 1.03
CA THR A 135 -8.74 -8.25 2.43
C THR A 135 -9.98 -7.61 3.05
N TYR A 136 -10.58 -8.32 4.00
CA TYR A 136 -11.71 -7.78 4.76
C TYR A 136 -11.23 -7.13 6.06
N LEU A 137 -11.90 -6.04 6.43
CA LEU A 137 -11.61 -5.18 7.57
C LEU A 137 -12.89 -5.00 8.38
N ARG A 138 -12.79 -5.13 9.70
CA ARG A 138 -13.95 -5.05 10.60
C ARG A 138 -14.00 -3.70 11.31
N CYS A 139 -15.18 -3.11 11.34
CA CYS A 139 -15.54 -1.96 12.16
C CYS A 139 -16.89 -2.24 12.86
N TRP A 140 -17.34 -1.36 13.75
CA TRP A 140 -18.62 -1.58 14.46
C TRP A 140 -19.84 -1.54 13.54
N GLU A 141 -19.79 -0.76 12.46
CA GLU A 141 -20.87 -0.68 11.46
C GLU A 141 -20.90 -1.88 10.49
N GLY A 142 -19.87 -2.74 10.51
CA GLY A 142 -19.79 -3.95 9.70
C GLY A 142 -18.41 -4.17 9.06
N VAL A 143 -18.41 -4.74 7.87
CA VAL A 143 -17.18 -5.09 7.13
C VAL A 143 -16.96 -4.11 5.98
N VAL A 144 -15.69 -3.77 5.75
CA VAL A 144 -15.19 -3.09 4.55
C VAL A 144 -14.20 -4.02 3.88
N TYR A 145 -14.29 -4.14 2.56
CA TYR A 145 -13.37 -4.88 1.73
C TYR A 145 -12.39 -3.90 1.08
N PHE A 146 -11.11 -4.21 1.16
CA PHE A 146 -10.02 -3.43 0.57
C PHE A 146 -9.32 -4.27 -0.48
N ALA A 147 -9.52 -3.94 -1.75
CA ALA A 147 -8.76 -4.51 -2.87
C ALA A 147 -7.58 -3.61 -3.21
N PHE A 148 -6.46 -4.22 -3.58
CA PHE A 148 -5.24 -3.51 -3.91
C PHE A 148 -4.47 -4.25 -5.00
N ILE A 149 -3.65 -3.49 -5.72
CA ILE A 149 -2.72 -3.97 -6.74
C ILE A 149 -1.36 -3.38 -6.42
N LEU A 150 -0.38 -4.27 -6.24
CA LEU A 150 1.01 -3.94 -5.98
C LEU A 150 1.84 -4.13 -7.23
N ASP A 151 2.68 -3.16 -7.54
CA ASP A 151 3.79 -3.36 -8.46
C ASP A 151 4.92 -4.14 -7.77
N VAL A 152 5.38 -5.24 -8.37
CA VAL A 152 6.39 -6.11 -7.76
C VAL A 152 7.77 -5.45 -7.72
N PHE A 153 8.10 -4.65 -8.72
CA PHE A 153 9.40 -3.98 -8.84
C PHE A 153 9.55 -2.92 -7.75
N SER A 154 8.59 -1.99 -7.63
CA SER A 154 8.69 -0.85 -6.71
C SER A 154 8.03 -1.08 -5.37
N ARG A 155 7.24 -2.15 -5.22
CA ARG A 155 6.34 -2.38 -4.08
C ARG A 155 5.27 -1.30 -3.92
N MET A 156 5.05 -0.46 -4.93
CA MET A 156 4.04 0.60 -4.88
C MET A 156 2.63 0.01 -4.99
N ILE A 157 1.69 0.54 -4.23
CA ILE A 157 0.27 0.29 -4.47
C ILE A 157 -0.16 1.17 -5.64
N VAL A 158 -0.32 0.56 -6.81
CA VAL A 158 -0.65 1.25 -8.07
C VAL A 158 -2.16 1.39 -8.28
N GLY A 159 -2.96 0.54 -7.63
CA GLY A 159 -4.40 0.66 -7.68
C GLY A 159 -5.03 0.06 -6.44
N TRP A 160 -6.16 0.60 -6.02
CA TRP A 160 -6.88 0.10 -4.86
C TRP A 160 -8.34 0.57 -4.88
N GLN A 161 -9.19 -0.12 -4.14
CA GLN A 161 -10.59 0.25 -3.96
C GLN A 161 -11.12 -0.26 -2.63
N LEU A 162 -12.10 0.46 -2.09
CA LEU A 162 -12.83 0.09 -0.87
C LEU A 162 -14.31 -0.10 -1.18
N ALA A 163 -14.93 -1.14 -0.63
CA ALA A 163 -16.36 -1.36 -0.75
C ALA A 163 -16.96 -2.05 0.48
N ALA A 164 -18.25 -1.83 0.73
CA ALA A 164 -19.00 -2.54 1.76
C ALA A 164 -19.41 -3.97 1.34
N ASN A 165 -19.11 -4.39 0.10
CA ASN A 165 -19.48 -5.69 -0.45
C ASN A 165 -18.35 -6.27 -1.32
N MET A 166 -18.39 -7.60 -1.52
CA MET A 166 -17.38 -8.38 -2.23
C MET A 166 -17.82 -8.70 -3.67
N ARG A 167 -18.19 -7.67 -4.45
CA ARG A 167 -18.54 -7.79 -5.87
C ARG A 167 -17.30 -7.63 -6.75
N THR A 168 -17.39 -8.11 -7.99
CA THR A 168 -16.32 -7.98 -9.00
C THR A 168 -15.90 -6.53 -9.22
N ASP A 169 -16.84 -5.57 -9.14
CA ASP A 169 -16.57 -4.14 -9.28
C ASP A 169 -15.45 -3.64 -8.35
N LEU A 170 -15.34 -4.20 -7.13
CA LEU A 170 -14.28 -3.84 -6.18
C LEU A 170 -12.88 -4.05 -6.78
N VAL A 171 -12.66 -5.22 -7.39
CA VAL A 171 -11.37 -5.59 -7.95
C VAL A 171 -11.15 -4.90 -9.30
N LEU A 172 -12.22 -4.80 -10.10
CA LEU A 172 -12.20 -4.10 -11.38
C LEU A 172 -11.82 -2.62 -11.23
N ASP A 173 -12.37 -1.92 -10.25
CA ASP A 173 -12.08 -0.51 -10.04
C ASP A 173 -10.63 -0.30 -9.57
N ALA A 174 -10.10 -1.20 -8.74
CA ALA A 174 -8.69 -1.19 -8.37
C ALA A 174 -7.79 -1.39 -9.62
N LEU A 175 -8.17 -2.33 -10.51
CA LEU A 175 -7.47 -2.56 -11.77
C LEU A 175 -7.54 -1.35 -12.71
N ARG A 176 -8.71 -0.75 -12.88
CA ARG A 176 -8.89 0.46 -13.69
C ARG A 176 -8.07 1.62 -13.14
N MET A 177 -8.00 1.77 -11.82
CA MET A 177 -7.13 2.78 -11.18
C MET A 177 -5.66 2.53 -11.53
N ALA A 178 -5.18 1.29 -11.37
CA ALA A 178 -3.80 0.94 -11.71
C ALA A 178 -3.48 1.18 -13.19
N LEU A 179 -4.40 0.76 -14.08
CA LEU A 179 -4.27 0.97 -15.52
C LEU A 179 -4.28 2.46 -15.89
N GLY A 180 -5.08 3.28 -15.21
CA GLY A 180 -5.16 4.72 -15.43
C GLY A 180 -3.90 5.49 -14.99
N LEU A 181 -3.12 4.95 -14.07
CA LEU A 181 -1.82 5.52 -13.68
C LEU A 181 -0.69 5.18 -14.66
N ARG A 182 -0.93 4.26 -15.62
CA ARG A 182 0.03 3.95 -16.68
C ARG A 182 0.16 5.16 -17.63
N ALA A 183 1.38 5.47 -18.04
CA ALA A 183 1.59 6.42 -19.14
C ALA A 183 0.92 5.88 -20.41
N PRO A 184 0.05 6.66 -21.09
CA PRO A 184 -0.54 6.26 -22.37
C PRO A 184 0.55 5.98 -23.41
N GLY A 185 0.45 4.87 -24.15
CA GLY A 185 1.38 4.51 -25.22
C GLY A 185 2.69 3.85 -24.76
N ALA A 186 2.78 3.45 -23.50
CA ALA A 186 3.90 2.65 -23.03
C ALA A 186 3.64 1.17 -23.34
N ASP A 187 4.39 0.62 -24.31
CA ASP A 187 4.38 -0.79 -24.69
C ASP A 187 5.07 -1.62 -23.61
N PHE A 188 4.32 -1.96 -22.56
CA PHE A 188 4.79 -2.90 -21.57
C PHE A 188 3.91 -4.14 -21.54
N GLN A 189 4.58 -5.29 -21.76
CA GLN A 189 4.06 -6.60 -21.40
C GLN A 189 3.90 -6.64 -19.88
N LEU A 190 2.67 -6.40 -19.43
CA LEU A 190 2.27 -6.49 -18.03
C LEU A 190 1.70 -7.88 -17.76
N VAL A 191 2.19 -8.53 -16.71
CA VAL A 191 1.55 -9.71 -16.14
C VAL A 191 0.76 -9.29 -14.91
N SER A 192 -0.52 -9.62 -14.85
CA SER A 192 -1.35 -9.44 -13.64
C SER A 192 -1.51 -10.79 -12.94
N HIS A 193 -0.93 -10.93 -11.75
CA HIS A 193 -1.03 -12.12 -10.92
C HIS A 193 -2.03 -11.95 -9.77
N THR A 194 -3.03 -12.83 -9.70
CA THR A 194 -4.06 -12.80 -8.65
C THR A 194 -4.39 -14.22 -8.19
N ASP A 195 -4.90 -14.36 -6.96
CA ASP A 195 -5.45 -15.64 -6.51
C ASP A 195 -6.69 -16.03 -7.35
N ALA A 196 -7.00 -17.33 -7.41
CA ALA A 196 -8.06 -17.90 -8.22
C ALA A 196 -9.49 -17.66 -7.67
N GLY A 197 -9.70 -16.56 -6.95
CA GLY A 197 -11.00 -16.15 -6.43
C GLY A 197 -12.01 -15.91 -7.56
N SER A 198 -13.30 -16.10 -7.26
CA SER A 198 -14.38 -15.95 -8.26
C SER A 198 -14.49 -14.53 -8.84
N GLN A 199 -14.00 -13.52 -8.12
CA GLN A 199 -13.93 -12.13 -8.59
C GLN A 199 -12.88 -11.97 -9.70
N TYR A 200 -11.70 -12.55 -9.50
CA TYR A 200 -10.56 -12.49 -10.43
C TYR A 200 -10.72 -13.37 -11.67
N THR A 201 -11.61 -14.36 -11.60
CA THR A 201 -11.92 -15.28 -12.72
C THR A 201 -13.21 -14.91 -13.46
N SER A 202 -13.80 -13.75 -13.13
CA SER A 202 -15.03 -13.28 -13.77
C SER A 202 -14.80 -12.81 -15.21
N PHE A 203 -15.86 -12.88 -16.03
CA PHE A 203 -15.81 -12.45 -17.43
C PHE A 203 -15.42 -10.98 -17.55
N ASP A 204 -16.06 -10.09 -16.79
CA ASP A 204 -15.80 -8.65 -16.84
C ASP A 204 -14.34 -8.32 -16.47
N TYR A 205 -13.74 -9.04 -15.52
CA TYR A 205 -12.34 -8.87 -15.14
C TYR A 205 -11.39 -9.31 -16.25
N THR A 206 -11.65 -10.49 -16.81
CA THR A 206 -10.84 -11.04 -17.92
C THR A 206 -10.93 -10.15 -19.16
N GLN A 207 -12.12 -9.64 -19.48
CA GLN A 207 -12.34 -8.74 -20.61
C GLN A 207 -11.55 -7.43 -20.47
N VAL A 208 -11.51 -6.82 -19.27
CA VAL A 208 -10.72 -5.60 -19.04
C VAL A 208 -9.21 -5.87 -19.18
N LEU A 209 -8.73 -7.06 -18.80
CA LEU A 209 -7.32 -7.42 -19.04
C LEU A 209 -7.03 -7.55 -20.53
N ASP A 210 -7.91 -8.24 -21.28
CA ASP A 210 -7.77 -8.43 -22.72
C ASP A 210 -7.83 -7.10 -23.48
N ASP A 211 -8.77 -6.21 -23.13
CA ASP A 211 -8.94 -4.87 -23.73
C ASP A 211 -7.71 -3.97 -23.54
N HIS A 212 -6.91 -4.23 -22.50
CA HIS A 212 -5.69 -3.47 -22.16
C HIS A 212 -4.39 -4.24 -22.45
N GLU A 213 -4.48 -5.34 -23.20
CA GLU A 213 -3.35 -6.20 -23.59
C GLU A 213 -2.52 -6.68 -22.38
N VAL A 214 -3.18 -6.90 -21.24
CA VAL A 214 -2.54 -7.38 -20.02
C VAL A 214 -2.58 -8.90 -19.99
N LEU A 215 -1.42 -9.53 -19.82
CA LEU A 215 -1.33 -10.98 -19.70
C LEU A 215 -1.83 -11.41 -18.32
N ALA A 216 -2.99 -12.05 -18.28
CA ALA A 216 -3.52 -12.65 -17.06
C ALA A 216 -2.63 -13.84 -16.63
N SER A 217 -2.12 -13.81 -15.40
CA SER A 217 -1.55 -14.96 -14.71
C SER A 217 -2.44 -15.25 -13.50
N ILE A 218 -3.03 -16.45 -13.44
CA ILE A 218 -3.87 -16.84 -12.31
C ILE A 218 -3.08 -17.89 -11.52
N GLY A 219 -2.94 -17.67 -10.21
CA GLY A 219 -2.35 -18.66 -9.30
C GLY A 219 -3.12 -19.97 -9.33
N THR A 220 -2.47 -21.09 -9.01
CA THR A 220 -3.15 -22.38 -9.02
C THR A 220 -4.15 -22.44 -7.85
N VAL A 221 -5.40 -22.85 -8.09
CA VAL A 221 -6.44 -22.95 -7.04
C VAL A 221 -5.90 -23.70 -5.81
N GLY A 222 -5.80 -23.02 -4.68
CA GLY A 222 -5.49 -23.61 -3.38
C GLY A 222 -4.02 -23.55 -2.93
N ASP A 223 -3.14 -22.79 -3.60
CA ASP A 223 -1.78 -22.55 -3.11
C ASP A 223 -1.62 -21.12 -2.56
N ALA A 224 -1.72 -20.97 -1.23
CA ALA A 224 -1.45 -19.71 -0.52
C ALA A 224 -0.01 -19.18 -0.75
N LEU A 225 0.88 -20.00 -1.32
CA LEU A 225 2.27 -19.63 -1.58
C LEU A 225 2.46 -18.89 -2.92
N ASP A 226 1.46 -18.86 -3.80
CA ASP A 226 1.51 -18.17 -5.10
C ASP A 226 1.39 -16.63 -4.94
N ASN A 227 0.83 -16.14 -3.82
CA ASN A 227 0.60 -14.70 -3.57
C ASN A 227 1.33 -14.14 -2.32
N ALA A 228 2.52 -14.65 -2.01
CA ALA A 228 3.26 -14.30 -0.79
C ALA A 228 3.55 -12.78 -0.65
N LEU A 229 3.69 -12.06 -1.77
CA LEU A 229 3.88 -10.61 -1.74
C LEU A 229 2.64 -9.87 -1.22
N ALA A 230 1.45 -10.22 -1.72
CA ALA A 230 0.21 -9.62 -1.22
C ALA A 230 -0.03 -10.01 0.24
N GLU A 231 0.21 -11.27 0.61
CA GLU A 231 0.07 -11.71 2.01
C GLU A 231 0.98 -10.90 2.95
N SER A 232 2.24 -10.69 2.57
CA SER A 232 3.19 -9.89 3.35
C SER A 232 2.74 -8.42 3.48
N PHE A 233 2.17 -7.87 2.42
CA PHE A 233 1.57 -6.55 2.46
C PHE A 233 0.37 -6.50 3.40
N VAL A 234 -0.58 -7.44 3.30
CA VAL A 234 -1.76 -7.52 4.16
C VAL A 234 -1.37 -7.65 5.63
N ASP A 235 -0.35 -8.46 5.95
CA ASP A 235 0.16 -8.60 7.31
C ASP A 235 0.77 -7.29 7.84
N SER A 236 1.58 -6.61 7.01
CA SER A 236 2.15 -5.30 7.34
C SER A 236 1.04 -4.26 7.55
N TYR A 237 0.11 -4.14 6.61
CA TYR A 237 -1.03 -3.24 6.66
C TYR A 237 -1.88 -3.45 7.91
N LYS A 238 -2.25 -4.71 8.21
CA LYS A 238 -3.04 -5.01 9.40
C LYS A 238 -2.28 -4.75 10.70
N THR A 239 -0.98 -5.00 10.72
CA THR A 239 -0.13 -4.77 11.90
C THR A 239 0.10 -3.29 12.15
N GLU A 240 0.38 -2.51 11.10
CA GLU A 240 0.76 -1.10 11.18
C GLU A 240 -0.47 -0.19 11.35
N LEU A 241 -1.58 -0.48 10.67
CA LEU A 241 -2.78 0.36 10.71
C LEU A 241 -3.88 -0.21 11.62
N ILE A 242 -4.24 -1.48 11.42
CA ILE A 242 -5.53 -2.00 11.90
C ILE A 242 -5.48 -2.48 13.34
N ALA A 243 -4.42 -3.17 13.76
CA ALA A 243 -4.41 -4.02 14.95
C ALA A 243 -4.53 -3.28 16.29
N ASP A 244 -4.05 -2.04 16.39
CA ASP A 244 -3.99 -1.28 17.66
C ASP A 244 -4.99 -0.11 17.68
N ARG A 245 -6.05 -0.17 16.85
CA ARG A 245 -7.04 0.90 16.69
C ARG A 245 -8.47 0.37 16.76
N VAL A 246 -9.36 1.23 17.25
CA VAL A 246 -10.80 0.95 17.28
C VAL A 246 -11.47 1.67 16.11
N TRP A 247 -12.16 0.91 15.28
CA TRP A 247 -12.84 1.39 14.07
C TRP A 247 -14.35 1.45 14.32
N ARG A 248 -14.88 2.67 14.49
CA ARG A 248 -16.29 2.87 14.83
C ARG A 248 -17.17 2.85 13.57
N SER A 249 -16.73 3.55 12.52
CA SER A 249 -17.47 3.68 11.27
C SER A 249 -16.69 3.19 10.06
N ARG A 250 -17.41 2.89 8.97
CA ARG A 250 -16.80 2.55 7.68
C ARG A 250 -15.98 3.72 7.14
N SER A 251 -16.51 4.94 7.20
CA SER A 251 -15.84 6.13 6.68
C SER A 251 -14.52 6.44 7.41
N GLN A 252 -14.46 6.21 8.73
CA GLN A 252 -13.22 6.36 9.50
C GLN A 252 -12.15 5.37 9.01
N LEU A 253 -12.54 4.12 8.81
CA LEU A 253 -11.65 3.08 8.34
C LEU A 253 -11.19 3.35 6.90
N GLU A 254 -12.11 3.74 6.01
CA GLU A 254 -11.83 4.08 4.63
C GLU A 254 -10.81 5.23 4.53
N LEU A 255 -11.06 6.35 5.22
CA LEU A 255 -10.15 7.50 5.23
C LEU A 255 -8.76 7.09 5.72
N ALA A 256 -8.68 6.33 6.81
CA ALA A 256 -7.40 5.89 7.35
C ALA A 256 -6.66 4.93 6.41
N THR A 257 -7.39 4.11 5.64
CA THR A 257 -6.80 3.29 4.57
C THR A 257 -6.23 4.16 3.46
N VAL A 258 -6.96 5.19 3.00
CA VAL A 258 -6.46 6.12 1.98
C VAL A 258 -5.19 6.82 2.43
N GLU A 259 -5.18 7.37 3.65
CA GLU A 259 -4.01 8.02 4.24
C GLU A 259 -2.83 7.05 4.34
N TYR A 260 -3.09 5.81 4.77
CA TYR A 260 -2.07 4.78 4.84
C TYR A 260 -1.49 4.45 3.47
N VAL A 261 -2.31 4.33 2.41
CA VAL A 261 -1.81 4.09 1.05
C VAL A 261 -0.91 5.24 0.59
N GLY A 262 -1.31 6.49 0.86
CA GLY A 262 -0.47 7.66 0.58
C GLY A 262 0.85 7.61 1.33
N TRP A 263 0.83 7.34 2.64
CA TRP A 263 2.05 7.17 3.44
C TRP A 263 2.92 6.01 2.95
N PHE A 264 2.31 4.86 2.63
CA PHE A 264 2.99 3.65 2.16
C PHE A 264 3.78 3.91 0.88
N ASN A 265 3.18 4.61 -0.10
CA ASN A 265 3.83 4.89 -1.37
C ASN A 265 4.89 6.01 -1.28
N HIS A 266 4.65 7.04 -0.45
CA HIS A 266 5.46 8.26 -0.48
C HIS A 266 6.46 8.42 0.67
N GLN A 267 6.27 7.73 1.80
CA GLN A 267 7.03 7.99 3.02
C GLN A 267 7.55 6.73 3.70
N ARG A 268 6.85 5.60 3.57
CA ARG A 268 7.23 4.35 4.22
C ARG A 268 8.59 3.88 3.70
N LEU A 269 9.48 3.49 4.60
CA LEU A 269 10.79 2.95 4.23
C LEU A 269 10.72 1.43 4.02
N HIS A 270 11.15 0.98 2.85
CA HIS A 270 11.14 -0.43 2.46
C HIS A 270 12.56 -0.98 2.39
N GLU A 271 12.88 -1.95 3.25
CA GLU A 271 14.21 -2.58 3.25
C GLU A 271 14.54 -3.23 1.89
N ALA A 272 13.56 -3.84 1.24
CA ALA A 272 13.73 -4.45 -0.09
C ALA A 272 14.11 -3.43 -1.18
N LEU A 273 13.84 -2.14 -0.96
CA LEU A 273 14.15 -1.05 -1.89
C LEU A 273 15.41 -0.27 -1.49
N GLY A 274 16.18 -0.75 -0.51
CA GLY A 274 17.31 0.00 0.04
C GLY A 274 16.90 1.10 1.04
N ASP A 275 15.74 0.94 1.68
CA ASP A 275 15.18 1.85 2.67
C ASP A 275 14.84 3.25 2.14
N ILE A 276 14.25 3.28 0.94
CA ILE A 276 13.57 4.43 0.38
C ILE A 276 12.08 4.11 0.12
N PRO A 277 11.22 5.14 -0.04
CA PRO A 277 9.82 4.95 -0.41
C PRO A 277 9.63 4.42 -1.84
N PRO A 278 8.54 3.68 -2.11
CA PRO A 278 8.22 3.16 -3.45
C PRO A 278 8.28 4.21 -4.57
N VAL A 279 7.69 5.39 -4.35
CA VAL A 279 7.66 6.45 -5.37
C VAL A 279 9.07 6.99 -5.67
N GLU A 280 9.90 7.16 -4.63
CA GLU A 280 11.30 7.59 -4.79
C GLU A 280 12.12 6.53 -5.54
N PHE A 281 11.84 5.24 -5.30
CA PHE A 281 12.50 4.14 -5.99
C PHE A 281 12.18 4.12 -7.50
N GLU A 282 10.91 4.27 -7.89
CA GLU A 282 10.54 4.38 -9.31
C GLU A 282 11.12 5.61 -9.97
N GLN A 283 11.13 6.76 -9.27
CA GLN A 283 11.73 8.00 -9.79
C GLN A 283 13.23 7.84 -10.04
N ASN A 284 13.97 7.24 -9.11
CA ASN A 284 15.39 6.97 -9.27
C ASN A 284 15.66 6.05 -10.48
N HIS A 285 14.86 5.01 -10.65
CA HIS A 285 14.95 4.13 -11.81
C HIS A 285 14.64 4.86 -13.12
N ALA A 286 13.59 5.70 -13.16
CA ALA A 286 13.26 6.48 -14.34
C ALA A 286 14.39 7.45 -14.73
N LEU A 287 15.03 8.09 -13.74
CA LEU A 287 16.22 8.93 -13.96
C LEU A 287 17.40 8.13 -14.49
N GLU A 288 17.65 6.94 -13.93
CA GLU A 288 18.72 6.04 -14.38
C GLU A 288 18.51 5.61 -15.85
N VAL A 289 17.28 5.23 -16.21
CA VAL A 289 16.92 4.89 -17.60
C VAL A 289 17.13 6.09 -18.54
N ALA A 290 16.73 7.29 -18.12
CA ALA A 290 16.89 8.50 -18.92
C ALA A 290 18.36 8.89 -19.13
N LEU A 291 19.21 8.70 -18.11
CA LEU A 291 20.66 8.97 -18.19
C LEU A 291 21.40 7.96 -19.08
N ASN A 292 20.94 6.70 -19.08
CA ASN A 292 21.55 5.62 -19.87
C ASN A 292 20.96 5.47 -21.27
N ALA A 293 19.97 6.30 -21.64
CA ALA A 293 19.41 6.30 -22.99
C ALA A 293 20.50 6.75 -23.99
N PRO A 294 20.82 5.96 -25.02
CA PRO A 294 21.87 6.32 -25.96
C PRO A 294 21.50 7.63 -26.66
N ILE A 295 22.41 8.60 -26.59
CA ILE A 295 22.28 9.88 -27.25
C ILE A 295 22.29 9.60 -28.76
N SER A 296 21.14 9.75 -29.41
CA SER A 296 21.06 9.70 -30.87
C SER A 296 21.96 10.81 -31.43
N SER A 297 22.85 10.49 -32.37
CA SER A 297 23.87 11.39 -32.92
C SER A 297 23.31 12.62 -33.66
N ASN A 298 21.99 12.80 -33.69
CA ASN A 298 21.30 13.94 -34.31
C ASN A 298 20.66 14.90 -33.30
N GLY A 299 20.97 14.81 -31.99
CA GLY A 299 20.48 15.79 -30.99
C GLY A 299 18.97 15.74 -30.72
N SER A 300 18.25 14.79 -31.31
CA SER A 300 16.87 14.47 -30.96
C SER A 300 16.84 13.35 -29.93
N VAL A 301 16.22 13.58 -28.78
CA VAL A 301 15.92 12.52 -27.80
C VAL A 301 14.93 11.55 -28.46
N ALA A 302 15.44 10.47 -29.03
CA ALA A 302 14.60 9.38 -29.50
C ALA A 302 14.15 8.59 -28.27
N VAL A 303 12.84 8.56 -28.02
CA VAL A 303 12.24 7.60 -27.09
C VAL A 303 12.53 6.21 -27.65
N LEU A 304 13.52 5.53 -27.09
CA LEU A 304 13.79 4.14 -27.42
C LEU A 304 12.74 3.27 -26.74
N ALA A 305 11.79 2.78 -27.54
CA ALA A 305 11.01 1.61 -27.18
C ALA A 305 11.96 0.43 -26.96
N PRO A 306 11.94 -0.25 -25.79
CA PRO A 306 12.75 -1.44 -25.60
C PRO A 306 12.23 -2.55 -26.52
N GLY A 307 13.10 -3.00 -27.43
CA GLY A 307 12.81 -4.05 -28.40
C GLY A 307 12.38 -5.36 -27.73
N ALA A 308 11.54 -6.10 -28.44
CA ALA A 308 11.00 -7.38 -28.02
C ALA A 308 12.12 -8.36 -27.61
N ALA A 309 12.06 -8.85 -26.37
CA ALA A 309 12.84 -10.01 -25.98
C ALA A 309 12.21 -11.26 -26.62
N ASP A 310 12.97 -11.87 -27.52
CA ASP A 310 12.74 -13.20 -28.08
C ASP A 310 12.40 -14.23 -26.97
N GLY A 311 11.34 -15.02 -27.16
CA GLY A 311 11.20 -16.27 -26.40
C GLY A 311 9.81 -16.78 -26.05
N LEU A 312 8.73 -16.02 -26.24
CA LEU A 312 7.36 -16.52 -26.01
C LEU A 312 6.59 -16.57 -27.34
N ARG A 313 6.81 -17.65 -28.10
CA ARG A 313 6.01 -17.94 -29.29
C ARG A 313 4.57 -18.26 -28.87
N THR A 314 3.66 -17.37 -29.23
CA THR A 314 2.23 -17.60 -29.26
C THR A 314 1.90 -18.82 -30.12
N ARG A 315 1.16 -19.80 -29.58
CA ARG A 315 0.24 -20.55 -30.43
C ARG A 315 -0.95 -19.63 -30.68
N GLN A 316 -0.97 -18.97 -31.84
CA GLN A 316 -2.24 -18.49 -32.38
C GLN A 316 -3.14 -19.71 -32.52
N LEU A 317 -4.20 -19.80 -31.72
CA LEU A 317 -5.34 -20.61 -32.08
C LEU A 317 -6.00 -19.91 -33.26
N GLU A 318 -5.86 -20.48 -34.45
CA GLU A 318 -6.62 -20.05 -35.62
C GLU A 318 -8.10 -20.06 -35.24
N ARG A 319 -8.75 -18.89 -35.33
CA ARG A 319 -10.20 -18.80 -35.37
C ARG A 319 -10.64 -19.58 -36.62
N HIS A 320 -11.06 -20.82 -36.43
CA HIS A 320 -11.93 -21.46 -37.40
C HIS A 320 -13.28 -20.77 -37.26
N ASP A 321 -13.66 -20.03 -38.30
CA ASP A 321 -15.01 -19.55 -38.50
C ASP A 321 -15.94 -20.77 -38.48
N VAL A 322 -16.60 -21.00 -37.36
CA VAL A 322 -17.73 -21.93 -37.30
C VAL A 322 -18.91 -21.19 -37.91
N GLU A 323 -19.09 -21.35 -39.21
CA GLU A 323 -20.36 -21.08 -39.87
C GLU A 323 -21.43 -21.95 -39.19
N ILE A 324 -22.23 -21.34 -38.32
CA ILE A 324 -23.46 -21.94 -37.83
C ILE A 324 -24.45 -21.89 -38.99
N GLY A 325 -24.42 -22.93 -39.82
CA GLY A 325 -25.41 -23.17 -40.86
C GLY A 325 -26.80 -23.31 -40.23
N LEU A 326 -27.64 -22.29 -40.40
CA LEU A 326 -29.07 -22.41 -40.21
C LEU A 326 -29.61 -23.41 -41.25
N GLN A 327 -29.99 -24.60 -40.78
CA GLN A 327 -30.70 -25.60 -41.57
C GLN A 327 -32.00 -25.00 -42.14
N PRO A 328 -32.34 -25.27 -43.41
CA PRO A 328 -33.59 -24.80 -44.00
C PRO A 328 -34.79 -25.49 -43.34
N ALA A 329 -35.73 -24.67 -42.87
CA ALA A 329 -36.99 -25.14 -42.32
C ALA A 329 -37.79 -25.89 -43.40
N ILE A 330 -38.29 -27.06 -42.99
CA ILE A 330 -39.12 -27.98 -43.75
C ILE A 330 -40.40 -27.28 -44.23
N VAL A 331 -40.67 -27.43 -45.53
CA VAL A 331 -41.88 -27.01 -46.23
C VAL A 331 -43.09 -27.77 -45.66
N PHE A 332 -44.13 -27.04 -45.27
CA PHE A 332 -45.50 -27.56 -45.22
C PHE A 332 -46.40 -26.64 -46.03
N GLU A 333 -46.92 -27.16 -47.14
CA GLU A 333 -48.00 -26.58 -47.91
C GLU A 333 -49.30 -26.57 -47.08
N ASN A 334 -50.02 -25.45 -47.11
CA ASN A 334 -51.48 -25.42 -47.27
C ASN A 334 -51.93 -23.98 -47.57
N GLY A 335 -52.75 -23.84 -48.62
CA GLY A 335 -53.00 -22.57 -49.29
C GLY A 335 -54.21 -21.76 -48.82
N SER A 336 -54.46 -20.74 -49.65
CA SER A 336 -55.67 -19.91 -49.81
C SER A 336 -55.68 -18.49 -49.17
N ALA A 337 -55.18 -17.53 -49.98
CA ALA A 337 -55.83 -16.28 -50.44
C ALA A 337 -56.28 -15.17 -49.43
N PRO A 338 -56.51 -13.91 -49.87
CA PRO A 338 -55.72 -12.77 -49.38
C PRO A 338 -56.54 -11.64 -48.71
N GLY A 339 -55.86 -10.78 -47.94
CA GLY A 339 -56.45 -9.59 -47.33
C GLY A 339 -55.42 -8.47 -47.08
N THR A 340 -55.74 -7.30 -47.61
CA THR A 340 -54.92 -6.09 -47.82
C THR A 340 -54.60 -5.29 -46.54
N LEU A 341 -53.52 -4.48 -46.62
CA LEU A 341 -53.32 -3.11 -46.10
C LEU A 341 -52.24 -2.85 -45.02
N LEU A 342 -51.43 -1.85 -45.39
CA LEU A 342 -50.88 -0.72 -44.62
C LEU A 342 -49.50 -0.84 -43.96
N ALA A 343 -48.56 -0.19 -44.66
CA ALA A 343 -47.27 0.29 -44.19
C ALA A 343 -47.41 1.30 -43.03
N LYS A 344 -46.52 1.20 -42.04
CA LYS A 344 -46.13 2.31 -41.16
C LYS A 344 -44.63 2.26 -40.89
N THR A 345 -43.95 3.29 -41.37
CA THR A 345 -42.57 3.69 -41.09
C THR A 345 -42.42 4.23 -39.66
N ALA A 346 -41.28 3.95 -39.01
CA ALA A 346 -40.82 4.63 -37.79
C ALA A 346 -39.34 5.07 -37.94
N PRO A 347 -38.93 6.24 -37.40
CA PRO A 347 -37.66 6.92 -37.71
C PRO A 347 -36.49 6.53 -36.76
N PRO A 348 -35.24 6.93 -37.08
CA PRO A 348 -34.05 6.52 -36.32
C PRO A 348 -33.79 7.44 -35.11
N VAL A 349 -33.38 6.85 -33.98
CA VAL A 349 -32.91 7.60 -32.80
C VAL A 349 -31.39 7.62 -32.81
N ALA A 350 -30.84 8.81 -33.08
CA ALA A 350 -29.45 9.16 -32.82
C ALA A 350 -29.27 9.51 -31.34
N GLY A 351 -28.23 8.97 -30.70
CA GLY A 351 -27.87 9.30 -29.32
C GLY A 351 -26.36 9.27 -29.12
N ARG A 352 -25.73 10.46 -29.20
CA ARG A 352 -24.37 10.73 -28.72
C ARG A 352 -24.27 10.36 -27.24
N ARG A 353 -23.29 9.53 -26.86
CA ARG A 353 -22.86 9.37 -25.46
C ARG A 353 -21.62 10.22 -25.21
N THR A 354 -21.81 11.24 -24.38
CA THR A 354 -20.76 12.04 -23.75
C THR A 354 -20.15 11.22 -22.62
N LEU A 355 -18.83 11.01 -22.63
CA LEU A 355 -18.08 10.41 -21.52
C LEU A 355 -17.96 11.46 -20.41
N ALA A 356 -18.71 11.27 -19.32
CA ALA A 356 -18.58 12.05 -18.10
C ALA A 356 -17.56 11.38 -17.17
N THR A 357 -16.46 12.09 -16.94
CA THR A 357 -15.48 11.88 -15.86
C THR A 357 -16.19 11.85 -14.51
N GLY A 358 -16.04 10.74 -13.79
CA GLY A 358 -16.66 10.51 -12.49
C GLY A 358 -15.98 11.29 -11.37
N LEU A 359 -16.62 12.36 -10.93
CA LEU A 359 -16.59 12.91 -9.57
C LEU A 359 -17.95 13.58 -9.37
N SER A 360 -18.79 13.03 -8.49
CA SER A 360 -20.10 13.61 -8.18
C SER A 360 -19.92 14.83 -7.28
N ASP A 361 -19.88 16.00 -7.92
CA ASP A 361 -19.72 17.38 -7.43
C ASP A 361 -20.86 17.88 -6.51
N ARG A 362 -21.46 17.01 -5.69
CA ARG A 362 -22.52 17.39 -4.74
C ARG A 362 -22.29 17.06 -3.28
N ARG A 363 -21.26 16.26 -2.93
CA ARG A 363 -20.88 16.01 -1.52
C ARG A 363 -19.69 16.82 -1.01
N PHE A 364 -18.96 17.49 -1.90
CA PHE A 364 -17.78 18.26 -1.52
C PHE A 364 -18.12 19.64 -0.92
N ARG A 365 -19.31 20.19 -1.20
CA ARG A 365 -19.71 21.52 -0.72
C ARG A 365 -20.31 21.55 0.69
N GLU A 366 -20.76 20.41 1.22
CA GLU A 366 -21.31 20.34 2.59
C GLU A 366 -20.22 20.13 3.65
N ILE A 367 -19.02 19.67 3.27
CA ILE A 367 -17.90 19.42 4.21
C ILE A 367 -17.12 20.70 4.56
N LEU A 368 -17.27 21.78 3.77
CA LEU A 368 -16.56 23.05 4.01
C LEU A 368 -17.40 24.12 4.74
N ALA A 369 -18.67 23.86 5.04
CA ALA A 369 -19.56 24.83 5.68
C ALA A 369 -19.62 24.73 7.22
N ASP A 370 -19.18 23.61 7.82
CA ASP A 370 -19.34 23.38 9.26
C ASP A 370 -18.12 23.81 10.12
N ASN A 371 -17.05 24.32 9.51
CA ASN A 371 -15.83 24.73 10.22
C ASN A 371 -15.73 26.23 10.53
N ASN A 372 -16.82 26.98 10.48
CA ASN A 372 -16.78 28.42 10.76
C ASN A 372 -17.93 28.93 11.64
N THR A 373 -18.08 28.38 12.85
CA THR A 373 -18.75 29.08 13.96
C THR A 373 -18.46 28.40 15.30
N ASN A 374 -17.43 28.88 16.02
CA ASN A 374 -17.52 29.21 17.45
C ASN A 374 -16.14 29.63 17.97
N ASP A 375 -15.89 30.94 17.92
CA ASP A 375 -15.00 31.59 18.87
C ASP A 375 -15.78 32.71 19.58
N GLN A 376 -15.55 32.77 20.90
CA GLN A 376 -15.89 33.82 21.86
C GLN A 376 -17.34 33.95 22.36
N THR A 377 -17.55 33.63 23.64
CA THR A 377 -17.86 34.64 24.65
C THR A 377 -17.41 34.22 26.05
N THR A 378 -16.58 35.08 26.62
CA THR A 378 -16.19 35.25 28.03
C THR A 378 -17.37 35.28 29.02
N LYS A 379 -17.19 34.72 30.22
CA LYS A 379 -17.48 35.35 31.55
C LYS A 379 -17.35 34.37 32.72
N GLU A 380 -16.30 34.53 33.53
CA GLU A 380 -16.40 34.53 35.00
C GLU A 380 -16.80 35.97 35.43
N PRO A 381 -17.48 36.23 36.58
CA PRO A 381 -17.06 35.77 37.92
C PRO A 381 -18.17 35.43 38.94
N THR A 382 -17.89 34.55 39.90
CA THR A 382 -17.88 34.81 41.37
C THR A 382 -17.50 33.54 42.14
#